data_AF-A0A1L3MUL4-F1
#
_entry.id   AF-A0A1L3MUL4-F1
#
_cell.length_a   1.000
_cell.length_b   1.000
_cell.length_c   1.000
_cell.angle_alpha   90.00
_cell.angle_beta   90.00
_cell.angle_gamma   90.00
#
_symmetry.space_group_name_H-M   'P 1'
#
loop_
_entity.id
_entity.type
_entity.pdbx_description
1 polymer ?
#
loop_
_entity_poly.entity_id
_entity_poly.type
_entity_poly.pdbx_seq_one_letter_code
_entity_poly.pdbx_strand_id
1 'polypeptide(L)' 'MSGVIFLFFTISLLLFIGAFHYFKLLQQSASYPPKKVVKQKVSVLASAGVIMLLIGSVLLYFQ' A
#
# COMPACT_ATOMS: atom_id res chain seq x y z
N MET A 1 22.56 7.52 -2.70
CA MET A 1 21.24 7.65 -2.07
C MET A 1 20.10 7.22 -3.01
N SER A 2 20.20 7.46 -4.33
CA SER A 2 19.12 7.15 -5.29
C SER A 2 18.62 5.70 -5.31
N GLY A 3 19.50 4.70 -5.12
CA GLY A 3 19.07 3.30 -5.06
C GLY A 3 18.16 2.99 -3.86
N VAL A 4 18.44 3.60 -2.70
CA VAL A 4 17.61 3.44 -1.50
C VAL A 4 16.26 4.10 -1.70
N ILE A 5 16.23 5.30 -2.26
CA ILE A 5 14.98 6.02 -2.58
C ILE A 5 14.12 5.22 -3.57
N PHE A 6 14.74 4.63 -4.59
CA PHE A 6 14.06 3.75 -5.54
C PHE A 6 13.41 2.54 -4.85
N LEU A 7 14.05 1.95 -3.84
CA LEU A 7 13.47 0.86 -3.05
C LEU A 7 12.21 1.30 -2.29
N PHE A 8 12.21 2.50 -1.68
CA PHE A 8 11.02 3.03 -1.01
C PHE A 8 9.83 3.18 -1.97
N PHE A 9 10.06 3.72 -3.16
CA PHE A 9 9.01 3.88 -4.17
C PHE A 9 8.51 2.54 -4.73
N THR A 10 9.40 1.59 -4.99
CA THR A 10 9.01 0.25 -5.49
C THR A 10 8.21 -0.53 -4.45
N ILE A 11 8.61 -0.50 -3.17
CA ILE A 11 7.86 -1.14 -2.08
C ILE A 11 6.50 -0.46 -1.91
N SER A 12 6.44 0.88 -1.93
CA SER A 12 5.18 1.63 -1.87
C SER A 12 4.22 1.20 -2.97
N LEU A 13 4.71 1.11 -4.21
CA LEU A 13 3.92 0.68 -5.36
C LEU A 13 3.39 -0.75 -5.17
N LEU A 14 4.22 -1.67 -4.69
CA LEU A 14 3.82 -3.05 -4.41
C LEU A 14 2.69 -3.13 -3.36
N LEU A 15 2.79 -2.31 -2.30
CA LEU A 15 1.77 -2.22 -1.25
C LEU A 15 0.44 -1.68 -1.80
N PHE A 16 0.47 -0.67 -2.68
CA PHE A 16 -0.74 -0.16 -3.33
C PHE A 16 -1.38 -1.18 -4.28
N ILE A 17 -0.59 -1.97 -5.01
CA ILE A 17 -1.12 -3.08 -5.83
C ILE A 17 -1.85 -4.09 -4.94
N GLY A 18 -1.26 -4.45 -3.80
CA GLY A 18 -1.89 -5.32 -2.81
C GLY A 18 -3.18 -4.72 -2.24
N ALA A 19 -3.16 -3.44 -1.87
CA ALA A 19 -4.34 -2.73 -1.38
C ALA A 19 -5.47 -2.72 -2.42
N PHE A 20 -5.14 -2.46 -3.69
CA PHE A 20 -6.12 -2.44 -4.78
C PHE A 20 -6.74 -3.81 -5.04
N HIS A 21 -5.95 -4.89 -4.93
CA HIS A 21 -6.46 -6.26 -5.02
C HIS A 21 -7.53 -6.53 -3.95
N TYR A 22 -7.23 -6.24 -2.68
CA TYR A 22 -8.20 -6.43 -1.59
C TYR A 22 -9.37 -5.42 -1.66
N PHE A 23 -9.17 -4.24 -2.23
CA PHE A 23 -10.22 -3.27 -2.47
C PHE A 23 -11.25 -3.78 -3.48
N LYS A 24 -10.80 -4.44 -4.56
CA LYS A 24 -11.72 -5.14 -5.48
C LYS A 24 -12.49 -6.27 -4.79
N LEU A 25 -11.82 -7.06 -3.94
CA LEU A 25 -12.49 -8.11 -3.15
C LEU A 25 -13.56 -7.55 -2.20
N LEU A 26 -13.39 -6.33 -1.66
CA LEU A 26 -14.39 -5.66 -0.83
C LEU A 26 -15.68 -5.29 -1.56
N GLN A 27 -15.56 -4.96 -2.85
CA GLN A 27 -16.69 -4.58 -3.69
C GLN A 27 -17.53 -5.79 -4.11
N GLN A 28 -16.97 -7.00 -4.01
CA GLN A 28 -17.72 -8.22 -4.32
C GLN A 28 -18.80 -8.50 -3.27
N SER A 29 -19.93 -9.04 -3.74
CA SER A 29 -21.05 -9.46 -2.89
C SER A 29 -20.83 -10.83 -2.23
N ALA A 30 -19.61 -11.34 -2.27
CA ALA A 30 -19.27 -12.64 -1.69
C ALA A 30 -19.42 -12.62 -0.16
N SER A 31 -19.94 -13.73 0.38
CA SER A 31 -20.11 -13.94 1.83
C SER A 31 -18.76 -14.15 2.54
N TYR A 32 -17.77 -14.70 1.83
CA TYR A 32 -16.43 -14.99 2.35
C TYR A 32 -15.34 -14.46 1.39
N PRO A 33 -14.21 -13.92 1.91
CA PRO A 33 -13.89 -13.68 3.31
C PRO A 33 -14.69 -12.53 3.95
N PRO A 34 -14.88 -12.52 5.29
CA PRO A 34 -15.67 -11.49 5.97
C PRO A 34 -15.16 -10.09 5.64
N LYS A 35 -16.06 -9.20 5.20
CA LYS A 35 -15.70 -7.84 4.73
C LYS A 35 -14.88 -7.05 5.74
N LYS A 36 -15.07 -7.26 7.05
CA LYS A 36 -14.26 -6.63 8.10
C LYS A 36 -12.76 -6.95 7.97
N VAL A 37 -12.42 -8.21 7.71
CA VAL A 37 -11.03 -8.67 7.56
C VAL A 37 -10.42 -8.08 6.28
N VAL A 38 -11.19 -8.03 5.19
CA VAL A 38 -10.71 -7.46 3.93
C VAL A 38 -10.52 -5.94 4.06
N LYS A 39 -11.40 -5.22 4.77
CA LYS A 39 -11.24 -3.78 5.08
C LYS A 39 -9.96 -3.52 5.87
N GLN A 40 -9.69 -4.34 6.87
CA GLN A 40 -8.46 -4.21 7.67
C GLN A 40 -7.22 -4.40 6.79
N LYS A 41 -7.21 -5.42 5.91
CA LYS A 41 -6.10 -5.64 4.96
C LYS A 41 -5.88 -4.44 4.05
N VAL A 42 -6.94 -3.89 3.44
CA VAL A 42 -6.83 -2.68 2.62
C VAL A 42 -6.29 -1.51 3.43
N SER A 43 -6.81 -1.28 4.63
CA SER A 43 -6.37 -0.17 5.49
C SER A 43 -4.89 -0.29 5.85
N VAL A 44 -4.42 -1.48 6.24
CA VAL A 44 -3.00 -1.72 6.56
C VAL A 44 -2.11 -1.53 5.33
N LEU A 45 -2.47 -2.13 4.19
CA LEU A 45 -1.66 -2.02 2.96
C LEU A 45 -1.63 -0.58 2.43
N ALA A 46 -2.77 0.12 2.44
CA ALA A 46 -2.85 1.50 1.97
C ALA A 46 -2.09 2.46 2.90
N SER A 47 -2.26 2.34 4.22
CA SER A 47 -1.54 3.18 5.19
C SER A 47 -0.03 2.95 5.12
N ALA A 48 0.41 1.68 5.06
CA ALA A 48 1.82 1.35 4.89
C ALA A 48 2.38 1.88 3.56
N GLY A 49 1.62 1.77 2.47
CA GLY A 49 1.99 2.31 1.15
C GLY A 49 2.19 3.82 1.18
N VAL A 50 1.27 4.56 1.82
CA VAL A 50 1.38 6.01 2.02
C VAL A 50 2.59 6.38 2.87
N ILE A 51 2.83 5.69 3.98
CA ILE A 51 4.00 5.92 4.84
C ILE A 51 5.30 5.72 4.05
N MET A 52 5.40 4.64 3.28
CA MET A 52 6.58 4.33 2.47
C MET A 52 6.80 5.38 1.36
N LEU A 53 5.71 5.87 0.76
CA LEU A 53 5.76 6.95 -0.23
C LEU A 53 6.26 8.25 0.42
N LEU A 54 5.71 8.63 1.57
CA LEU A 54 6.12 9.83 2.30
C LEU A 54 7.60 9.77 2.68
N ILE A 55 8.09 8.63 3.19
CA ILE A 55 9.51 8.46 3.51
C ILE A 55 10.37 8.61 2.24
N GLY A 56 9.99 7.95 1.14
CA GLY A 56 10.68 8.07 -0.15
C GLY A 56 10.74 9.52 -0.65
N SER A 57 9.63 10.26 -0.55
CA SER A 57 9.54 11.67 -0.94
C SER A 57 10.38 12.59 -0.07
N VAL A 58 10.38 12.36 1.25
CA VAL A 58 11.23 13.12 2.18
C VAL A 58 12.70 12.89 1.85
N LEU A 59 13.11 11.63 1.67
CA LEU A 59 14.48 11.31 1.29
C LEU A 59 14.89 11.93 -0.05
N LEU A 60 13.96 11.99 -1.01
CA LEU A 60 14.19 12.63 -2.31
C LEU A 60 14.33 14.15 -2.20
N TYR A 61 13.64 14.78 -1.25
CA TYR A 61 13.75 16.21 -1.01
C TYR A 61 15.10 16.62 -0.38
N PHE A 62 15.67 15.77 0.47
CA PHE A 62 16.93 16.03 1.17
C PHE A 62 18.20 15.52 0.45
N GLN A 63 18.04 14.79 -0.66
CA GLN A 63 19.15 14.26 -1.46
C GLN A 63 19.65 15.28 -2.47
#